data_AF-A0A5V6NLA0-F1
#
_entry.id   AF-A0A5V6NLA0-F1
#
_cell.length_a   1.000
_cell.length_b   1.000
_cell.length_c   1.000
_cell.angle_alpha   90.00
_cell.angle_beta   90.00
_cell.angle_gamma   90.00
#
_symmetry.space_group_name_H-M   'P 1'
#
loop_
_entity.id
_entity.type
_entity.pdbx_description
1 polymer ?
#
loop_
_entity_poly.entity_id
_entity_poly.type
_entity_poly.pdbx_seq_one_letter_code
_entity_poly.pdbx_strand_id
1 'polypeptide(L)'
;MKRNLSHIAAMAFNEPLLLEPAYARVFFCALGREMGAGSLSIPQQAAQLSPQEMLSETDTFMANGKRQARVYQVREGIAVLPVTGSLVHRLGGMRPFSGMTGYDGITACLQQAMDDPEVKGVLLDIDSPGGQTAGA
;
A
#
# COMPACT_ATOMS: atom_id res chain seq x y z
N MET A 1 -17.22 -0.84 3.03
CA MET A 1 -16.52 -2.05 3.52
C MET A 1 -16.17 -1.88 4.98
N LYS A 2 -16.53 -2.82 5.84
CA LYS A 2 -16.18 -2.80 7.27
C LYS A 2 -14.71 -3.24 7.42
N ARG A 3 -13.87 -2.44 8.08
CA ARG A 3 -12.45 -2.79 8.32
C ARG A 3 -12.39 -3.97 9.30
N ASN A 4 -11.74 -5.06 8.92
CA ASN A 4 -11.57 -6.24 9.79
C ASN A 4 -10.29 -6.08 10.64
N LEU A 5 -10.42 -5.43 11.80
CA LEU A 5 -9.30 -5.07 12.66
C LEU A 5 -8.55 -6.28 13.23
N SER A 6 -9.25 -7.37 13.55
CA SER A 6 -8.62 -8.59 14.08
C SER A 6 -7.70 -9.25 13.05
N HIS A 7 -8.11 -9.28 11.78
CA HIS A 7 -7.26 -9.78 10.69
C HIS A 7 -6.05 -8.87 10.44
N ILE A 8 -6.23 -7.54 10.51
CA ILE A 8 -5.12 -6.59 10.35
C ILE A 8 -4.11 -6.72 11.49
N ALA A 9 -4.59 -6.82 12.74
CA ALA A 9 -3.73 -7.03 13.90
C ALA A 9 -2.96 -8.36 13.81
N ALA A 10 -3.61 -9.43 13.34
CA ALA A 10 -2.95 -10.71 13.14
C ALA A 10 -1.77 -10.61 12.16
N MET A 11 -1.95 -9.97 11.00
CA MET A 11 -0.83 -9.73 10.06
C MET A 11 0.22 -8.76 10.64
N ALA A 12 -0.22 -7.76 11.40
CA ALA A 12 0.68 -6.75 11.98
C ALA A 12 1.64 -7.32 13.04
N PHE A 13 1.18 -8.30 13.81
CA PHE A 13 1.91 -8.81 14.98
C PHE A 13 2.43 -10.25 14.84
N ASN A 14 1.87 -11.08 13.95
CA ASN A 14 2.22 -12.50 13.86
C ASN A 14 3.03 -12.87 12.60
N GLU A 15 3.43 -11.89 11.79
CA GLU A 15 4.18 -12.12 10.55
C GLU A 15 5.40 -11.17 10.47
N PRO A 16 6.50 -11.58 9.82
CA PRO A 16 7.63 -10.68 9.57
C PRO A 16 7.24 -9.62 8.53
N LEU A 17 7.40 -8.35 8.89
CA LEU A 17 7.07 -7.20 8.02
C LEU A 17 8.34 -6.44 7.62
N LEU A 18 8.48 -6.16 6.33
CA LEU A 18 9.49 -5.22 5.82
C LEU A 18 8.81 -3.86 5.61
N LEU A 19 9.04 -2.93 6.54
CA LEU A 19 8.45 -1.59 6.51
C LEU A 19 9.54 -0.53 6.65
N GLU A 20 9.33 0.61 5.99
CA GLU A 20 10.14 1.80 6.24
C GLU A 20 9.83 2.34 7.65
N PRO A 21 10.83 2.74 8.45
CA PRO A 21 10.64 3.14 9.84
C PRO A 21 9.61 4.26 10.07
N ALA A 22 9.59 5.30 9.23
CA ALA A 22 8.63 6.40 9.38
C ALA A 22 7.19 5.94 9.07
N TYR A 23 6.99 5.09 8.05
CA TYR A 23 5.69 4.49 7.79
C TYR A 23 5.24 3.54 8.90
N ALA A 24 6.12 2.68 9.42
CA ALA A 24 5.81 1.75 10.50
C ALA A 24 5.28 2.49 11.73
N ARG A 25 5.92 3.61 12.11
CA ARG A 25 5.49 4.46 13.22
C ARG A 25 4.03 4.91 13.06
N VAL A 26 3.69 5.45 11.89
CA VAL A 26 2.33 5.96 11.61
C VAL A 26 1.31 4.82 11.57
N PHE A 27 1.68 3.70 10.94
CA PHE A 27 0.84 2.51 10.86
C PHE A 27 0.48 1.98 12.26
N PHE A 28 1.47 1.82 13.14
CA PHE A 28 1.25 1.32 14.50
C PHE A 28 0.55 2.35 15.40
N CYS A 29 0.75 3.65 15.20
CA CYS A 29 -0.06 4.70 15.86
C CYS A 29 -1.54 4.59 15.48
N ALA A 30 -1.85 4.44 14.19
CA ALA A 30 -3.22 4.29 13.71
C ALA A 30 -3.85 2.97 14.21
N LEU A 31 -3.13 1.85 14.11
CA LEU A 31 -3.59 0.55 14.58
C LEU A 31 -3.83 0.54 16.09
N GLY A 32 -2.90 1.07 16.88
CA GLY A 32 -3.01 1.16 18.33
C GLY A 32 -4.25 1.97 18.75
N ARG A 33 -4.53 3.08 18.08
CA ARG A 33 -5.73 3.89 18.33
C ARG A 33 -7.03 3.14 18.04
N GLU A 34 -7.11 2.46 16.89
CA GLU A 34 -8.27 1.65 16.52
C GLU A 34 -8.47 0.45 17.46
N MET A 35 -7.39 -0.05 18.08
CA MET A 35 -7.43 -1.12 19.08
C MET A 35 -7.66 -0.63 20.52
N GLY A 36 -7.69 0.69 20.76
CA GLY A 36 -7.85 1.26 22.10
C GLY A 36 -6.61 1.18 22.99
N ALA A 37 -5.41 1.17 22.39
CA ALA A 37 -4.15 1.17 23.14
C ALA A 37 -3.95 2.47 23.93
N GLY A 38 -3.56 2.34 25.21
CA GLY A 38 -3.31 3.49 26.09
C GLY A 38 -1.98 4.20 25.82
N SER A 39 -1.01 3.53 25.19
CA SER A 39 0.25 4.13 24.74
C SER A 39 0.96 3.26 23.72
N LEU A 40 1.81 3.87 22.89
CA LEU A 40 2.73 3.17 21.98
C LEU A 40 4.18 3.47 22.37
N SER A 41 5.00 2.45 22.59
CA SER A 41 6.43 2.61 22.86
C SER A 41 7.25 2.45 21.58
N ILE A 42 8.21 3.35 21.37
CA ILE A 42 9.19 3.32 20.28
C ILE A 42 10.57 3.12 20.90
N PRO A 43 11.06 1.86 20.99
CA PRO A 43 12.30 1.54 21.70
C PRO A 43 13.53 2.26 21.13
N GLN A 44 13.60 2.41 19.81
CA GLN A 44 14.74 3.05 19.13
C GLN A 44 14.91 4.53 19.49
N GLN A 45 13.84 5.20 19.91
CA GLN A 45 13.84 6.62 20.25
C GLN A 45 13.64 6.86 21.76
N ALA A 46 13.55 5.79 22.56
CA ALA A 46 13.14 5.85 23.96
C ALA A 46 11.87 6.71 24.19
N ALA A 47 10.95 6.69 23.21
CA ALA A 47 9.75 7.51 23.20
C ALA A 47 8.52 6.68 23.56
N GLN A 48 7.59 7.28 24.30
CA GLN A 48 6.27 6.71 24.57
C GLN A 48 5.22 7.72 24.13
N LEU A 49 4.40 7.33 23.16
CA LEU A 49 3.35 8.17 22.60
C LEU A 49 2.05 7.91 23.35
N SER A 50 1.47 8.96 23.89
CA SER A 50 0.10 9.00 24.40
C SER A 50 -0.92 8.94 23.25
N PRO A 51 -2.22 8.71 23.52
CA PRO A 51 -3.24 8.69 22.48
C PRO A 51 -3.36 9.99 21.69
N GLN A 52 -3.06 11.14 22.32
CA GLN A 52 -3.06 12.45 21.66
C GLN A 52 -1.86 12.59 20.72
N GLU A 53 -0.69 12.11 21.12
CA GLU A 53 0.53 12.12 20.28
C GLU A 53 0.43 11.11 19.13
N MET A 54 -0.20 9.95 19.35
CA MET A 54 -0.51 9.02 18.26
C MET A 54 -1.45 9.67 17.22
N LEU A 55 -2.39 10.50 17.66
CA LEU A 55 -3.26 11.26 16.75
C LEU A 55 -2.47 12.31 15.97
N SER A 56 -1.66 13.13 16.63
CA SER A 56 -0.87 14.16 15.94
C SER A 56 0.10 13.55 14.92
N GLU A 57 0.70 12.40 15.22
CA GLU A 57 1.57 11.67 14.30
C GLU A 57 0.81 11.19 13.06
N THR A 58 -0.38 10.60 13.25
CA THR A 58 -1.22 10.19 12.12
C THR A 58 -1.70 11.38 11.30
N ASP A 59 -2.07 12.49 11.94
CA ASP A 59 -2.56 13.69 11.27
C ASP A 59 -1.44 14.39 10.50
N THR A 60 -0.23 14.48 11.06
CA THR A 60 0.94 15.06 10.39
C THR A 60 1.30 14.27 9.14
N PHE A 61 1.29 12.95 9.22
CA PHE A 61 1.52 12.09 8.06
C PHE A 61 0.43 12.24 7.00
N MET A 62 -0.83 12.38 7.40
CA MET A 62 -1.96 12.59 6.49
C MET A 62 -1.97 14.00 5.87
N ALA A 63 -1.51 15.01 6.62
CA ALA A 63 -1.43 16.41 6.22
C ALA A 63 -0.27 16.70 5.26
N ASN A 64 0.83 15.94 5.35
CA ASN A 64 1.95 16.00 4.40
C ASN A 64 1.62 15.47 2.99
N GLY A 65 0.32 15.41 2.66
CA GLY A 65 -0.20 14.81 1.47
C GLY A 65 -0.10 13.30 1.58
N LYS A 66 -1.23 12.62 1.34
CA LYS A 66 -1.16 11.24 0.84
C LYS A 66 -0.16 11.27 -0.32
N ARG A 67 1.07 10.80 -0.14
CA ARG A 67 1.66 10.01 -1.22
C ARG A 67 0.67 8.89 -1.36
N GLN A 68 -0.29 9.05 -2.28
CA GLN A 68 -1.08 7.92 -2.74
C GLN A 68 -0.04 6.84 -2.96
N ALA A 69 -0.20 5.69 -2.30
CA ALA A 69 0.73 4.59 -2.47
C ALA A 69 0.77 4.33 -3.98
N ARG A 70 1.79 4.86 -4.66
CA ARG A 70 1.94 4.70 -6.09
C ARG A 70 2.26 3.22 -6.20
N VAL A 71 1.35 2.48 -6.84
CA VAL A 71 1.58 1.05 -7.11
C VAL A 71 2.69 0.89 -8.18
N TYR A 72 3.19 2.01 -8.70
CA TYR A 72 4.27 2.18 -9.66
C TYR A 72 5.37 3.10 -9.12
N GLN A 73 6.57 2.98 -9.67
CA GLN A 73 7.68 3.89 -9.38
C GLN A 73 7.80 4.94 -10.48
N VAL A 74 8.10 6.19 -10.13
CA VAL A 74 8.42 7.21 -11.14
C VAL A 74 9.94 7.43 -11.15
N ARG A 75 10.59 7.17 -12.29
CA ARG A 75 12.03 7.41 -12.51
C ARG A 75 12.21 8.35 -13.68
N GLU A 76 12.82 9.51 -13.43
CA GLU A 76 13.09 10.53 -14.47
C GLU A 76 11.83 10.96 -15.25
N GLY A 77 10.66 10.96 -14.59
CA GLY A 77 9.37 11.24 -15.21
C GLY A 77 8.74 10.06 -15.95
N ILE A 78 9.29 8.85 -15.82
CA ILE A 78 8.71 7.62 -16.39
C ILE A 78 8.06 6.82 -15.26
N ALA A 79 6.76 6.56 -15.37
CA ALA A 79 6.05 5.67 -14.48
C ALA A 79 6.31 4.20 -14.89
N VAL A 80 6.96 3.44 -14.02
CA VAL A 80 7.27 2.01 -14.20
C VAL A 80 6.21 1.18 -13.49
N LEU A 81 5.37 0.51 -14.27
CA LEU A 81 4.26 -0.32 -13.81
C LEU A 81 4.64 -1.80 -13.96
N PRO A 82 4.84 -2.54 -12.86
CA PRO A 82 5.14 -3.97 -12.95
C PRO A 82 3.88 -4.76 -13.30
N VAL A 83 4.00 -5.61 -14.32
CA VAL A 83 2.99 -6.57 -14.75
C VAL A 83 3.59 -7.96 -14.63
N THR A 84 3.48 -8.56 -13.43
CA THR A 84 4.14 -9.82 -13.10
C THR A 84 3.14 -10.97 -12.95
N GLY A 85 3.47 -12.11 -13.54
CA GLY A 85 2.71 -13.34 -13.40
C GLY A 85 1.41 -13.36 -14.21
N SER A 86 0.49 -14.27 -13.87
CA SER A 86 -0.64 -14.59 -14.76
C SER A 86 -1.71 -13.49 -14.76
N LEU A 87 -2.23 -13.16 -15.95
CA LEU A 87 -3.21 -12.09 -16.14
C LEU A 87 -4.66 -12.58 -15.99
N VAL A 88 -5.48 -11.89 -15.19
CA VAL A 88 -6.89 -12.27 -14.94
C VAL A 88 -7.83 -11.07 -14.99
N HIS A 89 -9.11 -11.27 -15.37
CA HIS A 89 -10.09 -10.19 -15.53
C HIS A 89 -10.33 -9.38 -14.27
N ARG A 90 -10.61 -10.04 -13.15
CA ARG A 90 -10.79 -9.37 -11.86
C ARG A 90 -10.09 -10.16 -10.77
N LEU A 91 -9.24 -9.48 -10.01
CA LEU A 91 -8.62 -10.08 -8.82
C LEU A 91 -9.59 -10.16 -7.62
N GLY A 92 -10.80 -9.60 -7.75
CA GLY A 92 -11.95 -9.88 -6.90
C GLY A 92 -11.63 -9.88 -5.40
N GLY A 93 -11.13 -8.78 -4.84
CA GLY A 93 -10.95 -8.59 -3.39
C GLY A 93 -9.98 -9.55 -2.67
N MET A 94 -9.46 -10.58 -3.34
CA MET A 94 -8.41 -11.44 -2.82
C MET A 94 -7.08 -10.73 -3.03
N ARG A 95 -6.31 -10.60 -1.94
CA ARG A 95 -4.88 -10.25 -2.05
C ARG A 95 -4.26 -11.24 -3.04
N PRO A 96 -3.43 -10.80 -4.00
CA PRO A 96 -2.80 -11.69 -4.97
C PRO A 96 -1.96 -12.71 -4.22
N PHE A 97 -2.56 -13.85 -3.92
CA PHE A 97 -1.84 -15.04 -3.52
C PHE A 97 -1.36 -15.64 -4.84
N SER A 98 -0.05 -15.86 -4.97
CA SER A 98 0.56 -16.53 -6.12
C SER A 98 0.59 -15.74 -7.44
N GLY A 99 1.39 -14.67 -7.53
CA GLY A 99 1.92 -14.19 -8.82
C GLY A 99 0.86 -14.00 -9.92
N MET A 100 -0.26 -13.36 -9.58
CA MET A 100 -1.33 -13.03 -10.51
C MET A 100 -1.53 -11.52 -10.52
N THR A 101 -1.69 -10.95 -11.71
CA THR A 101 -1.97 -9.53 -11.90
C THR A 101 -3.36 -9.38 -12.54
N GLY A 102 -4.27 -8.69 -11.86
CA GLY A 102 -5.60 -8.42 -12.39
C GLY A 102 -5.62 -7.23 -13.35
N TYR A 103 -6.35 -7.33 -14.46
CA TYR A 103 -6.50 -6.24 -15.43
C TYR A 103 -7.09 -4.99 -14.78
N ASP A 104 -8.08 -5.13 -13.88
CA ASP A 104 -8.62 -4.00 -13.10
C ASP A 104 -7.53 -3.23 -12.33
N GLY A 105 -6.55 -3.96 -11.77
CA GLY A 105 -5.44 -3.38 -11.02
C GLY A 105 -4.45 -2.65 -11.92
N ILE A 106 -4.14 -3.22 -13.10
CA ILE A 106 -3.30 -2.57 -14.11
C ILE A 106 -3.96 -1.30 -14.60
N THR A 107 -5.26 -1.34 -14.92
CA THR A 107 -6.01 -0.18 -15.41
C THR A 107 -6.06 0.94 -14.36
N ALA A 108 -6.31 0.60 -13.08
CA ALA A 108 -6.30 1.59 -12.00
C ALA A 108 -4.92 2.23 -11.81
N CYS A 109 -3.85 1.42 -11.87
CA CYS A 109 -2.47 1.87 -11.76
C CYS A 109 -2.07 2.79 -12.94
N LEU A 110 -2.47 2.40 -14.16
CA LEU A 110 -2.25 3.20 -15.37
C LEU A 110 -2.99 4.54 -15.30
N GLN A 111 -4.25 4.53 -14.89
CA GLN A 111 -5.03 5.76 -14.73
C GLN A 111 -4.36 6.71 -13.74
N GLN A 112 -3.89 6.18 -12.60
CA GLN A 112 -3.18 6.97 -11.60
C GLN A 112 -1.87 7.58 -12.17
N ALA A 113 -1.12 6.82 -12.98
CA ALA A 113 0.07 7.33 -13.65
C ALA A 113 -0.24 8.40 -14.71
N MET A 114 -1.37 8.28 -15.41
CA MET A 114 -1.82 9.27 -16.40
C MET A 114 -2.27 10.58 -15.76
N ASP A 115 -2.83 10.51 -14.55
CA ASP A 115 -3.28 11.67 -13.80
C ASP A 115 -2.15 12.37 -13.01
N ASP A 116 -0.93 11.84 -13.06
CA ASP A 116 0.23 12.35 -12.32
C ASP A 116 1.02 13.39 -13.13
N PRO A 117 1.07 14.67 -12.71
CA PRO A 117 1.76 15.73 -13.45
C PRO A 117 3.29 15.54 -13.50
N GLU A 118 3.87 14.69 -12.65
CA GLU A 118 5.29 14.35 -12.70
C GLU A 118 5.62 13.30 -13.77
N VAL A 119 4.60 12.63 -14.33
CA VAL A 119 4.76 11.55 -15.32
C VAL A 119 4.69 12.11 -16.74
N LYS A 120 5.76 11.86 -17.50
CA LYS A 120 5.92 12.21 -18.92
C LYS A 120 5.80 10.99 -19.84
N GLY A 121 5.87 9.79 -19.28
CA GLY A 121 5.77 8.53 -20.02
C GLY A 121 5.50 7.35 -19.10
N VAL A 122 4.98 6.27 -19.68
CA VAL A 122 4.66 5.04 -18.96
C VAL A 122 5.45 3.87 -19.54
N LEU A 123 6.14 3.13 -18.67
CA LEU A 123 6.81 1.88 -18.98
C LEU A 123 6.04 0.74 -18.31
N LEU A 124 5.56 -0.20 -19.12
CA LEU A 124 5.02 -1.47 -18.62
C LEU A 124 6.17 -2.47 -18.55
N ASP A 125 6.54 -2.88 -17.35
CA ASP A 125 7.54 -3.93 -17.12
C ASP A 125 6.83 -5.28 -17.05
N ILE A 126 6.79 -5.97 -18.19
CA ILE A 126 5.98 -7.18 -18.38
C ILE A 126 6.85 -8.43 -18.19
N ASP A 127 6.61 -9.12 -17.08
CA ASP A 127 7.12 -10.46 -16.80
C ASP A 127 5.92 -11.40 -16.55
N SER A 128 5.25 -11.77 -17.64
CA SER A 128 4.00 -12.53 -17.58
C SER A 128 3.98 -13.65 -18.62
N PRO A 129 3.54 -14.87 -18.25
CA PRO A 129 3.24 -15.94 -19.20
C PRO A 129 1.94 -15.70 -20.00
N GLY A 130 1.26 -14.56 -19.80
CA GLY A 130 -0.07 -14.27 -20.34
C GLY A 130 -1.19 -14.62 -19.35
N GLY A 131 -2.40 -14.89 -19.86
CA GLY A 131 -3.53 -15.21 -18.99
C GLY A 131 -4.88 -15.20 -19.69
N GLN A 132 -5.93 -14.94 -18.91
CA GLN A 132 -7.31 -14.96 -19.38
C GLN A 132 -7.54 -13.89 -20.44
N THR A 133 -7.90 -14.33 -21.63
CA THR A 133 -8.36 -13.44 -22.70
C THR A 133 -9.89 -13.45 -22.70
N ALA A 134 -10.52 -12.27 -22.73
CA ALA A 134 -11.91 -12.20 -23.19
C ALA A 134 -11.85 -12.35 -24.71
N GLY A 135 -11.87 -13.59 -25.20
CA GLY A 135 -12.08 -13.84 -26.63
C GLY A 135 -13.39 -13.21 -27.05
N ALA A 136 -13.38 -12.53 -28.21
CA ALA A 136 -14.59 -12.10 -28.90
C ALA A 136 -15.43 -13.30 -29.35
#